data_AF-A0A9Q9Y0W4-F1
#
_entry.id   AF-A0A9Q9Y0W4-F1
#
_cell.length_a   1.000
_cell.length_b   1.000
_cell.length_c   1.000
_cell.angle_alpha   90.00
_cell.angle_beta   90.00
_cell.angle_gamma   90.00
#
_symmetry.space_group_name_H-M   'P 1'
#
loop_
_entity.id
_entity.type
_entity.pdbx_description
1 polymer ?
#
loop_
_entity_poly.entity_id
_entity_poly.type
_entity_poly.pdbx_seq_one_letter_code
_entity_poly.pdbx_strand_id
1 'polypeptide(L)'
;MVAVSIVHGGPGPQCFSPSFYQYLVGKVKTIEAPIKDIPDTEVRNVLLDIKNARTLEELVELTDKHSSMLQTAGCYRCLRTLGDKEKVVDGYIQWYFTYRNHVSFQRFKDGLATLNFFNALEQHPSIFLPYMCYRAEDLTAESVESLFRPQLSPTGSSNRHEEERVLGYWLDYLIAVKEDGSGMSLEDILMFATGLKEIPAAKLIPQPQLTFQKHSRFPEANVCANTIKLPILPSYEIFEEAMNYGIKNAPGFGLH
;
A
#
# COMPACT_ATOMS: atom_id res chain seq x y z
N MET A 1 -7.52 -14.27 4.57
CA MET A 1 -6.06 -14.02 4.63
C MET A 1 -5.73 -12.66 5.24
N VAL A 2 -6.38 -11.55 4.84
CA VAL A 2 -6.12 -10.20 5.39
C VAL A 2 -6.17 -10.14 6.92
N ALA A 3 -7.26 -10.58 7.55
CA ALA A 3 -7.39 -10.54 9.02
C ALA A 3 -6.28 -11.34 9.73
N VAL A 4 -5.96 -12.54 9.22
CA VAL A 4 -4.89 -13.38 9.77
C VAL A 4 -3.53 -12.70 9.65
N SER A 5 -3.22 -12.11 8.49
CA SER A 5 -1.98 -11.38 8.26
C SER A 5 -1.81 -10.27 9.29
N ILE A 6 -2.79 -9.36 9.39
CA ILE A 6 -2.69 -8.18 10.26
C ILE A 6 -2.63 -8.57 11.74
N VAL A 7 -3.47 -9.52 12.19
CA VAL A 7 -3.49 -9.95 13.60
C VAL A 7 -2.17 -10.59 14.03
N HIS A 8 -1.45 -11.23 13.10
CA HIS A 8 -0.14 -11.84 13.38
C HIS A 8 1.03 -10.95 12.99
N GLY A 9 0.79 -9.66 12.72
CA GLY A 9 1.84 -8.67 12.43
C GLY A 9 2.40 -8.69 11.01
N GLY A 10 1.73 -9.38 10.08
CA GLY A 10 1.98 -9.28 8.65
C GLY A 10 1.41 -8.00 8.03
N PRO A 11 1.69 -7.77 6.74
CA PRO A 11 1.22 -6.58 6.02
C PRO A 11 -0.29 -6.59 5.79
N GLY A 12 -0.86 -5.40 5.67
CA GLY A 12 -2.23 -5.21 5.21
C GLY A 12 -2.33 -5.23 3.68
N PRO A 13 -3.54 -5.13 3.11
CA PRO A 13 -3.73 -5.23 1.66
C PRO A 13 -3.21 -4.03 0.85
N GLN A 14 -3.11 -2.84 1.46
CA GLN A 14 -2.61 -1.59 0.85
C GLN A 14 -3.09 -1.29 -0.59
N CYS A 15 -4.30 -1.70 -0.94
CA CYS A 15 -4.81 -1.58 -2.30
C CYS A 15 -6.21 -0.96 -2.36
N PHE A 16 -6.81 -0.66 -1.21
CA PHE A 16 -8.15 -0.08 -1.18
C PHE A 16 -8.12 1.41 -1.49
N SER A 17 -9.14 1.88 -2.20
CA SER A 17 -9.37 3.32 -2.26
C SER A 17 -9.89 3.82 -0.90
N PRO A 18 -9.58 5.06 -0.50
CA PRO A 18 -10.14 5.64 0.72
C PRO A 18 -11.68 5.58 0.77
N SER A 19 -12.35 5.82 -0.37
CA SER A 19 -13.82 5.74 -0.47
C SER A 19 -14.36 4.34 -0.19
N PHE A 20 -13.73 3.30 -0.76
CA PHE A 20 -14.12 1.92 -0.50
C PHE A 20 -13.88 1.55 0.96
N TYR A 21 -12.76 1.95 1.54
CA TYR A 21 -12.46 1.68 2.94
C TYR A 21 -13.48 2.33 3.89
N GLN A 22 -13.83 3.60 3.67
CA GLN A 22 -14.85 4.27 4.48
C GLN A 22 -16.23 3.59 4.37
N TYR A 23 -16.59 3.10 3.18
CA TYR A 23 -17.80 2.32 2.98
C TYR A 23 -17.73 0.96 3.69
N LEU A 24 -16.60 0.27 3.57
CA LEU A 24 -16.35 -1.02 4.21
C LEU A 24 -16.52 -0.94 5.72
N VAL A 25 -15.97 0.10 6.36
CA VAL A 25 -16.03 0.33 7.82
C VAL A 25 -17.30 1.06 8.28
N GLY A 26 -18.28 1.21 7.38
CA GLY A 26 -19.60 1.76 7.70
C GLY A 26 -19.65 3.27 7.98
N LYS A 27 -18.60 4.04 7.64
CA LYS A 27 -18.58 5.50 7.82
C LYS A 27 -19.40 6.23 6.76
N VAL A 28 -19.51 5.65 5.58
CA VAL A 28 -20.38 6.15 4.50
C VAL A 28 -21.29 5.03 4.01
N LYS A 29 -22.46 5.40 3.48
CA LYS A 29 -23.45 4.45 2.94
C LYS A 29 -23.23 4.13 1.46
N THR A 30 -22.44 4.94 0.77
CA THR A 30 -22.26 4.93 -0.68
C THR A 30 -20.80 5.25 -0.99
N ILE A 31 -20.28 4.69 -2.06
CA ILE A 31 -18.93 4.99 -2.55
C ILE A 31 -19.03 6.16 -3.52
N GLU A 32 -18.35 7.26 -3.21
CA GLU A 32 -18.16 8.36 -4.15
C GLU A 32 -17.00 8.04 -5.08
N ALA A 33 -17.28 8.01 -6.39
CA ALA A 33 -16.29 7.73 -7.43
C ALA A 33 -16.61 8.56 -8.69
N PRO A 34 -15.61 9.22 -9.30
CA PRO A 34 -15.78 9.89 -10.58
C PRO A 34 -15.93 8.88 -11.73
N ILE A 35 -16.57 9.29 -12.83
CA ILE A 35 -16.76 8.44 -14.03
C ILE A 35 -15.44 7.85 -14.53
N LYS A 36 -14.33 8.62 -14.47
CA LYS A 36 -13.00 8.18 -14.92
C LYS A 36 -12.51 6.90 -14.24
N ASP A 37 -12.97 6.61 -13.01
CA ASP A 37 -12.54 5.45 -12.22
C ASP A 37 -13.23 4.15 -12.68
N ILE A 38 -14.23 4.22 -13.57
CA ILE A 38 -14.83 3.04 -14.20
C ILE A 38 -13.82 2.47 -15.21
N PRO A 39 -13.34 1.22 -15.07
CA PRO A 39 -12.33 0.69 -16.00
C PRO A 39 -12.84 0.51 -17.44
N ASP A 40 -14.14 0.23 -17.59
CA ASP A 40 -14.80 0.02 -18.87
C ASP A 40 -14.95 1.34 -19.65
N THR A 41 -14.20 1.47 -20.74
CA THR A 41 -14.17 2.67 -21.58
C THR A 41 -15.51 2.93 -22.27
N GLU A 42 -16.24 1.89 -22.68
CA GLU A 42 -17.53 2.06 -23.34
C GLU A 42 -18.54 2.65 -22.36
N VAL A 43 -18.63 2.07 -21.16
CA VAL A 43 -19.49 2.58 -20.08
C VAL A 43 -19.10 4.02 -19.71
N ARG A 44 -17.80 4.33 -19.60
CA ARG A 44 -17.35 5.71 -19.35
C ARG A 44 -17.84 6.69 -20.40
N ASN A 45 -17.69 6.35 -21.67
CA ASN A 45 -18.11 7.22 -22.77
C ASN A 45 -19.62 7.48 -22.72
N VAL A 46 -20.42 6.43 -22.53
CA VAL A 46 -21.88 6.56 -22.40
C VAL A 46 -22.27 7.49 -21.25
N LEU A 47 -21.67 7.33 -20.07
CA LEU A 47 -21.98 8.19 -18.92
C LEU A 47 -21.51 9.63 -19.13
N LEU A 48 -20.39 9.84 -19.83
CA LEU A 48 -19.91 11.17 -20.20
C LEU A 48 -20.86 11.83 -21.20
N ASP A 49 -21.34 11.11 -22.21
CA ASP A 49 -22.32 11.62 -23.17
C ASP A 49 -23.61 12.04 -22.46
N ILE A 50 -24.17 11.17 -21.60
CA ILE A 50 -25.36 11.48 -20.79
C ILE A 50 -25.11 12.71 -19.89
N LYS A 51 -23.95 12.77 -19.22
CA LYS A 51 -23.58 13.90 -18.34
C LYS A 51 -23.45 15.22 -19.12
N ASN A 52 -22.97 15.16 -20.35
CA ASN A 52 -22.69 16.33 -21.18
C ASN A 52 -23.86 16.75 -22.08
N ALA A 53 -24.97 15.99 -22.08
CA ALA A 53 -26.20 16.36 -22.78
C ALA A 53 -26.63 17.80 -22.45
N ARG A 54 -27.03 18.52 -23.51
CA ARG A 54 -27.33 19.96 -23.49
C ARG A 54 -28.83 20.25 -23.59
N THR A 55 -29.62 19.31 -24.11
CA THR A 55 -31.08 19.42 -24.19
C THR A 55 -31.78 18.21 -23.57
N LEU A 56 -33.06 18.37 -23.21
CA LEU A 56 -33.83 17.26 -22.64
C LEU A 56 -34.07 16.17 -23.68
N GLU A 57 -34.27 16.56 -24.94
CA GLU A 57 -34.48 15.66 -26.07
C GLU A 57 -33.25 14.79 -26.31
N GLU A 58 -32.05 15.39 -26.35
CA GLU A 58 -30.78 14.69 -26.48
C GLU A 58 -30.57 13.72 -25.31
N LEU A 59 -30.85 14.18 -24.08
CA LEU A 59 -30.73 13.36 -22.90
C LEU A 59 -31.65 12.13 -22.96
N VAL A 60 -32.91 12.30 -23.36
CA VAL A 60 -33.87 11.19 -23.52
C VAL A 60 -33.37 10.20 -24.57
N GLU A 61 -32.97 10.68 -25.75
CA GLU A 61 -32.45 9.84 -26.83
C GLU A 61 -31.22 9.01 -26.39
N LEU A 62 -30.27 9.64 -25.70
CA LEU A 62 -29.09 8.95 -25.15
C LEU A 62 -29.48 7.88 -24.12
N THR A 63 -30.41 8.19 -23.20
CA THR A 63 -30.85 7.21 -22.20
C THR A 63 -31.65 6.05 -22.80
N ASP A 64 -32.43 6.28 -23.86
CA ASP A 64 -33.17 5.23 -24.56
C ASP A 64 -32.25 4.33 -25.37
N LYS A 65 -31.27 4.93 -26.07
CA LYS A 65 -30.21 4.22 -26.79
C LYS A 65 -29.43 3.26 -25.88
N HIS A 66 -29.20 3.66 -24.62
CA HIS A 66 -28.46 2.87 -23.62
C HIS A 66 -29.37 2.27 -22.53
N SER A 67 -30.65 2.11 -22.81
CA SER A 67 -31.68 1.69 -21.83
C SER A 67 -31.36 0.36 -21.14
N SER A 68 -30.89 -0.66 -21.87
CA SER A 68 -30.52 -1.97 -21.29
C SER A 68 -29.45 -1.85 -20.19
N MET A 69 -28.42 -1.04 -20.44
CA MET A 69 -27.35 -0.75 -19.49
C MET A 69 -27.90 -0.08 -18.22
N LEU A 70 -28.74 0.95 -18.40
CA LEU A 70 -29.32 1.71 -17.30
C LEU A 70 -30.38 0.93 -16.52
N GLN A 71 -31.14 0.06 -17.18
CA GLN A 71 -32.13 -0.83 -16.56
C GLN A 71 -31.46 -1.89 -15.68
N THR A 72 -30.37 -2.48 -16.17
CA THR A 72 -29.55 -3.42 -15.38
C THR A 72 -29.03 -2.76 -14.09
N ALA A 73 -28.66 -1.48 -14.17
CA ALA A 73 -28.25 -0.70 -13.02
C ALA A 73 -29.41 -0.16 -12.16
N GLY A 74 -30.66 -0.32 -12.60
CA GLY A 74 -31.84 0.23 -11.93
C GLY A 74 -31.94 1.76 -11.96
N CYS A 75 -31.19 2.44 -12.84
CA CYS A 75 -31.18 3.90 -12.95
C CYS A 75 -31.88 4.44 -14.21
N TYR A 76 -32.41 3.56 -15.08
CA TYR A 76 -33.30 3.96 -16.17
C TYR A 76 -34.62 4.52 -15.60
N ARG A 77 -34.98 5.74 -16.01
CA ARG A 77 -36.09 6.47 -15.41
C ARG A 77 -36.69 7.48 -16.38
N CYS A 78 -37.93 7.89 -16.10
CA CYS A 78 -38.55 9.01 -16.78
C CYS A 78 -37.82 10.32 -16.42
N LEU A 79 -37.36 11.04 -17.45
CA LEU A 79 -36.61 12.29 -17.35
C LEU A 79 -37.56 13.46 -17.59
N ARG A 80 -37.54 14.45 -16.70
CA ARG A 80 -38.43 15.62 -16.74
C ARG A 80 -37.69 16.93 -16.93
N THR A 81 -36.42 16.96 -16.52
CA THR A 81 -35.56 18.14 -16.62
C THR A 81 -34.16 17.72 -17.05
N LEU A 82 -33.39 18.65 -17.61
CA LEU A 82 -31.99 18.38 -17.96
C LEU A 82 -31.15 17.95 -16.75
N GLY A 83 -31.49 18.43 -15.54
CA GLY A 83 -30.84 18.07 -14.29
C GLY A 83 -31.17 16.65 -13.77
N ASP A 84 -31.95 15.86 -14.51
CA ASP A 84 -32.14 14.45 -14.17
C ASP A 84 -30.97 13.57 -14.65
N LYS A 85 -30.08 14.10 -15.52
CA LYS A 85 -28.88 13.38 -15.98
C LYS A 85 -27.93 13.06 -14.83
N GLU A 86 -27.80 13.94 -13.84
CA GLU A 86 -27.01 13.70 -12.63
C GLU A 86 -27.54 12.48 -11.88
N LYS A 87 -28.86 12.34 -11.76
CA LYS A 87 -29.48 11.18 -11.08
C LYS A 87 -29.23 9.87 -11.82
N VAL A 88 -29.21 9.90 -13.15
CA VAL A 88 -28.91 8.71 -13.98
C VAL A 88 -27.46 8.30 -13.78
N VAL A 89 -26.54 9.27 -13.88
CA VAL A 89 -25.09 9.05 -13.72
C VAL A 89 -24.76 8.59 -12.30
N ASP A 90 -25.25 9.28 -11.27
CA ASP A 90 -25.02 8.93 -9.87
C ASP A 90 -25.62 7.56 -9.54
N GLY A 91 -26.83 7.28 -10.04
CA GLY A 91 -27.47 5.97 -9.88
C GLY A 91 -26.62 4.85 -10.48
N TYR A 92 -26.06 5.08 -11.68
CA TYR A 92 -25.18 4.11 -12.32
C TYR A 92 -23.87 3.91 -11.56
N ILE A 93 -23.23 4.99 -11.11
CA ILE A 93 -21.98 4.94 -10.31
C ILE A 93 -22.23 4.15 -9.02
N GLN A 94 -23.33 4.42 -8.32
CA GLN A 94 -23.67 3.69 -7.09
C GLN A 94 -23.93 2.21 -7.35
N TRP A 95 -24.62 1.88 -8.44
CA TRP A 95 -24.77 0.48 -8.83
C TRP A 95 -23.42 -0.18 -9.15
N TYR A 96 -22.57 0.50 -9.91
CA TYR A 96 -21.31 -0.04 -10.40
C TYR A 96 -20.30 -0.29 -9.27
N PHE A 97 -20.12 0.64 -8.34
CA PHE A 97 -19.14 0.48 -7.28
C PHE A 97 -19.71 -0.19 -6.04
N THR A 98 -20.98 0.08 -5.71
CA THR A 98 -21.59 -0.35 -4.45
C THR A 98 -22.49 -1.57 -4.63
N TYR A 99 -23.60 -1.41 -5.35
CA TYR A 99 -24.69 -2.40 -5.29
C TYR A 99 -24.37 -3.72 -6.00
N ARG A 100 -23.75 -3.67 -7.19
CA ARG A 100 -23.39 -4.89 -7.92
C ARG A 100 -22.41 -5.79 -7.17
N ASN A 101 -21.64 -5.21 -6.24
CA ASN A 101 -20.62 -5.90 -5.45
C ASN A 101 -21.10 -6.24 -4.02
N HIS A 102 -22.37 -5.97 -3.69
CA HIS A 102 -22.86 -6.09 -2.31
C HIS A 102 -22.60 -7.46 -1.68
N VAL A 103 -22.89 -8.55 -2.41
CA VAL A 103 -22.65 -9.92 -1.92
C VAL A 103 -21.15 -10.16 -1.66
N SER A 104 -20.29 -9.74 -2.58
CA SER A 104 -18.84 -9.84 -2.44
C SER A 104 -18.33 -9.05 -1.23
N PHE A 105 -18.85 -7.84 -1.01
CA PHE A 105 -18.51 -7.04 0.17
C PHE A 105 -18.95 -7.71 1.47
N GLN A 106 -20.13 -8.32 1.52
CA GLN A 106 -20.56 -9.04 2.71
C GLN A 106 -19.67 -10.25 3.01
N ARG A 107 -19.36 -11.07 2.00
CA ARG A 107 -18.42 -12.21 2.18
C ARG A 107 -17.02 -11.72 2.59
N PHE A 108 -16.58 -10.59 2.07
CA PHE A 108 -15.31 -9.99 2.45
C PHE A 108 -15.32 -9.51 3.91
N LYS A 109 -16.40 -8.84 4.36
CA LYS A 109 -16.59 -8.47 5.77
C LYS A 109 -16.60 -9.69 6.69
N ASP A 110 -17.28 -10.77 6.32
CA ASP A 110 -17.26 -12.03 7.08
C ASP A 110 -15.81 -12.56 7.22
N GLY A 111 -15.03 -12.53 6.13
CA GLY A 111 -13.61 -12.88 6.15
C GLY A 111 -12.79 -11.99 7.09
N LEU A 112 -13.05 -10.67 7.08
CA LEU A 112 -12.42 -9.72 7.99
C LEU A 112 -12.87 -9.88 9.45
N ALA A 113 -14.07 -10.39 9.71
CA ALA A 113 -14.58 -10.62 11.06
C ALA A 113 -13.86 -11.78 11.78
N THR A 114 -13.14 -12.62 11.04
CA THR A 114 -12.27 -13.66 11.61
C THR A 114 -11.25 -13.02 12.57
N LEU A 115 -10.96 -13.69 13.71
CA LEU A 115 -10.12 -13.16 14.79
C LEU A 115 -10.61 -11.81 15.36
N ASN A 116 -11.89 -11.48 15.20
CA ASN A 116 -12.50 -10.22 15.64
C ASN A 116 -11.88 -8.96 15.02
N PHE A 117 -11.18 -9.10 13.88
CA PHE A 117 -10.45 -7.98 13.28
C PHE A 117 -11.38 -6.89 12.74
N PHE A 118 -12.50 -7.24 12.11
CA PHE A 118 -13.45 -6.26 11.59
C PHE A 118 -13.98 -5.30 12.68
N ASN A 119 -14.21 -5.80 13.90
CA ASN A 119 -14.65 -4.97 15.02
C ASN A 119 -13.58 -3.92 15.40
N ALA A 120 -12.31 -4.33 15.49
CA ALA A 120 -11.20 -3.39 15.72
C ALA A 120 -11.09 -2.34 14.61
N LEU A 121 -11.31 -2.77 13.36
CA LEU A 121 -11.27 -1.93 12.18
C LEU A 121 -12.42 -0.89 12.13
N GLU A 122 -13.63 -1.25 12.61
CA GLU A 122 -14.74 -0.31 12.80
C GLU A 122 -14.52 0.68 13.93
N GLN A 123 -13.91 0.25 15.04
CA GLN A 123 -13.61 1.09 16.20
C GLN A 123 -12.45 2.07 15.94
N HIS A 124 -11.44 1.65 15.19
CA HIS A 124 -10.20 2.41 14.98
C HIS A 124 -9.84 2.61 13.49
N PRO A 125 -10.75 3.11 12.64
CA PRO A 125 -10.55 3.12 11.19
C PRO A 125 -9.38 4.00 10.76
N SER A 126 -9.08 5.09 11.47
CA SER A 126 -7.94 5.96 11.15
C SER A 126 -6.59 5.29 11.37
N ILE A 127 -6.48 4.41 12.37
CA ILE A 127 -5.25 3.66 12.67
C ILE A 127 -4.96 2.64 11.56
N PHE A 128 -6.00 1.99 11.04
CA PHE A 128 -5.86 0.95 10.02
C PHE A 128 -5.81 1.49 8.59
N LEU A 129 -6.32 2.70 8.33
CA LEU A 129 -6.31 3.33 7.00
C LEU A 129 -4.94 3.23 6.31
N PRO A 130 -3.79 3.53 6.98
CA PRO A 130 -2.46 3.34 6.42
C PRO A 130 -2.15 1.98 5.79
N TYR A 131 -2.71 0.93 6.37
CA TYR A 131 -2.34 -0.45 6.06
C TYR A 131 -3.39 -1.13 5.17
N MET A 132 -4.57 -0.53 5.06
CA MET A 132 -5.67 -1.04 4.25
C MET A 132 -5.73 -0.37 2.88
N CYS A 133 -5.50 0.94 2.84
CA CYS A 133 -5.63 1.73 1.62
C CYS A 133 -4.33 1.83 0.85
N TYR A 134 -4.46 1.96 -0.46
CA TYR A 134 -3.35 2.34 -1.32
C TYR A 134 -2.77 3.70 -0.88
N ARG A 135 -1.44 3.75 -0.85
CA ARG A 135 -0.66 4.96 -0.64
C ARG A 135 0.30 5.11 -1.81
N ALA A 136 0.32 6.30 -2.39
CA ALA A 136 1.29 6.63 -3.42
C ALA A 136 2.67 6.99 -2.81
N GLU A 137 2.77 7.10 -1.48
CA GLU A 137 4.01 7.41 -0.79
C GLU A 137 4.87 6.15 -0.71
N ASP A 138 6.00 6.16 -1.41
CA ASP A 138 7.05 5.14 -1.28
C ASP A 138 7.67 5.15 0.12
N LEU A 139 8.38 4.08 0.49
CA LEU A 139 9.27 4.12 1.64
C LEU A 139 10.25 5.31 1.53
N THR A 140 10.55 5.91 2.68
CA THR A 140 11.57 6.97 2.79
C THR A 140 12.78 6.45 3.56
N ALA A 141 13.95 7.04 3.32
CA ALA A 141 15.17 6.72 4.06
C ALA A 141 14.96 6.87 5.58
N GLU A 142 14.30 7.95 6.01
CA GLU A 142 13.95 8.21 7.41
C GLU A 142 13.02 7.13 7.99
N SER A 143 12.00 6.69 7.22
CA SER A 143 11.09 5.65 7.67
C SER A 143 11.84 4.34 7.92
N VAL A 144 12.73 3.95 7.00
CA VAL A 144 13.56 2.74 7.16
C VAL A 144 14.55 2.90 8.30
N GLU A 145 15.26 4.02 8.39
CA GLU A 145 16.20 4.33 9.48
C GLU A 145 15.54 4.15 10.85
N SER A 146 14.36 4.74 11.04
CA SER A 146 13.65 4.74 12.32
C SER A 146 13.27 3.35 12.84
N LEU A 147 13.24 2.33 11.97
CA LEU A 147 12.95 0.95 12.35
C LEU A 147 14.13 0.30 13.09
N PHE A 148 15.36 0.67 12.71
CA PHE A 148 16.55 -0.03 13.15
C PHE A 148 17.18 0.62 14.38
N ARG A 149 17.52 -0.21 15.36
CA ARG A 149 18.31 0.21 16.51
C ARG A 149 19.77 -0.26 16.36
N PRO A 150 20.75 0.65 16.31
CA PRO A 150 22.16 0.27 16.32
C PRO A 150 22.61 -0.33 17.65
N GLN A 151 23.31 -1.46 17.58
CA GLN A 151 23.97 -2.12 18.69
C GLN A 151 25.46 -1.80 18.63
N LEU A 152 25.83 -0.72 19.32
CA LEU A 152 27.18 -0.19 19.31
C LEU A 152 27.98 -0.69 20.52
N SER A 153 29.28 -0.87 20.32
CA SER A 153 30.27 -1.12 21.35
C SER A 153 30.33 0.03 22.38
N PRO A 154 30.93 -0.21 23.57
CA PRO A 154 31.10 0.83 24.58
C PRO A 154 31.84 2.05 24.06
N THR A 155 31.43 3.23 24.53
CA THR A 155 32.04 4.52 24.21
C THR A 155 33.55 4.51 24.53
N GLY A 156 34.37 4.98 23.59
CA GLY A 156 35.83 5.05 23.74
C GLY A 156 36.60 3.81 23.31
N SER A 157 35.92 2.75 22.85
CA SER A 157 36.59 1.60 22.21
C SER A 157 36.97 1.91 20.75
N SER A 158 38.02 1.27 20.23
CA SER A 158 38.36 1.37 18.81
C SER A 158 37.23 0.86 17.90
N ASN A 159 36.51 -0.18 18.33
CA ASN A 159 35.34 -0.70 17.62
C ASN A 159 34.26 0.37 17.49
N ARG A 160 33.98 1.14 18.56
CA ARG A 160 32.95 2.18 18.54
C ARG A 160 33.16 3.22 17.43
N HIS A 161 34.39 3.66 17.22
CA HIS A 161 34.70 4.64 16.18
C HIS A 161 34.46 4.08 14.77
N GLU A 162 34.79 2.81 14.53
CA GLU A 162 34.54 2.15 13.26
C GLU A 162 33.03 1.94 13.02
N GLU A 163 32.30 1.54 14.07
CA GLU A 163 30.85 1.33 14.01
C GLU A 163 30.08 2.63 13.74
N GLU A 164 30.46 3.74 14.39
CA GLU A 164 29.84 5.06 14.14
C GLU A 164 30.09 5.54 12.70
N ARG A 165 31.28 5.29 12.16
CA ARG A 165 31.57 5.58 10.75
C ARG A 165 30.68 4.78 9.81
N VAL A 166 30.55 3.47 10.06
CA VAL A 166 29.71 2.58 9.25
C VAL A 166 28.23 2.91 9.41
N LEU A 167 27.81 3.37 10.58
CA LEU A 167 26.46 3.89 10.78
C LEU A 167 26.22 5.14 9.91
N GLY A 168 27.21 6.02 9.78
CA GLY A 168 27.17 7.12 8.79
C GLY A 168 26.98 6.61 7.37
N TYR A 169 27.77 5.62 6.94
CA TYR A 169 27.62 5.00 5.62
C TYR A 169 26.24 4.38 5.40
N TRP A 170 25.65 3.77 6.43
CA TRP A 170 24.30 3.24 6.36
C TRP A 170 23.25 4.33 6.11
N LEU A 171 23.34 5.47 6.79
CA LEU A 171 22.42 6.58 6.59
C LEU A 171 22.56 7.16 5.17
N ASP A 172 23.79 7.41 4.73
CA ASP A 172 24.07 7.89 3.37
C ASP A 172 23.55 6.89 2.31
N TYR A 173 23.69 5.59 2.58
CA TYR A 173 23.22 4.53 1.69
C TYR A 173 21.69 4.49 1.55
N LEU A 174 20.94 4.68 2.64
CA LEU A 174 19.47 4.75 2.57
C LEU A 174 19.00 5.94 1.72
N ILE A 175 19.69 7.08 1.81
CA ILE A 175 19.41 8.26 1.00
C ILE A 175 19.74 7.97 -0.46
N ALA A 176 20.95 7.47 -0.74
CA ALA A 176 21.39 7.13 -2.09
C ALA A 176 20.45 6.13 -2.77
N VAL A 177 20.04 5.05 -2.09
CA VAL A 177 19.09 4.06 -2.64
C VAL A 177 17.73 4.70 -2.98
N LYS A 178 17.26 5.67 -2.18
CA LYS A 178 16.00 6.36 -2.48
C LYS A 178 16.12 7.27 -3.70
N GLU A 179 17.28 7.85 -3.95
CA GLU A 179 17.52 8.82 -5.03
C GLU A 179 17.98 8.19 -6.36
N ASP A 180 18.80 7.14 -6.30
CA ASP A 180 19.60 6.67 -7.44
C ASP A 180 18.78 5.87 -8.47
N GLY A 181 17.60 5.34 -8.13
CA GLY A 181 16.69 4.65 -9.06
C GLY A 181 17.30 3.48 -9.84
N SER A 182 18.53 3.07 -9.51
CA SER A 182 19.44 2.23 -10.29
C SER A 182 19.24 0.73 -10.07
N GLY A 183 18.04 0.37 -9.57
CA GLY A 183 17.61 -1.01 -9.37
C GLY A 183 17.93 -1.58 -7.98
N MET A 184 18.23 -0.74 -6.99
CA MET A 184 17.97 -1.08 -5.58
C MET A 184 16.85 -0.19 -5.05
N SER A 185 15.98 -0.78 -4.22
CA SER A 185 14.90 -0.08 -3.55
C SER A 185 14.99 -0.22 -2.03
N LEU A 186 14.31 0.65 -1.28
CA LEU A 186 14.22 0.54 0.16
C LEU A 186 13.43 -0.70 0.59
N GLU A 187 12.51 -1.15 -0.26
CA GLU A 187 11.75 -2.39 -0.14
C GLU A 187 12.68 -3.62 -0.19
N ASP A 188 13.74 -3.59 -1.01
CA ASP A 188 14.74 -4.66 -1.05
C ASP A 188 15.54 -4.75 0.26
N ILE A 189 15.88 -3.60 0.83
CA ILE A 189 16.56 -3.53 2.14
C ILE A 189 15.64 -4.08 3.25
N LEU A 190 14.37 -3.66 3.25
CA LEU A 190 13.40 -4.14 4.24
C LEU A 190 13.16 -5.64 4.10
N MET A 191 13.06 -6.14 2.87
CA MET A 191 12.91 -7.57 2.56
C MET A 191 14.12 -8.35 3.04
N PHE A 192 15.33 -7.85 2.78
CA PHE A 192 16.56 -8.47 3.25
C PHE A 192 16.61 -8.58 4.78
N ALA A 193 16.20 -7.52 5.49
CA ALA A 193 16.26 -7.48 6.94
C ALA A 193 15.15 -8.26 7.67
N THR A 194 13.93 -8.21 7.12
CA THR A 194 12.69 -8.57 7.84
C THR A 194 11.82 -9.57 7.10
N GLY A 195 12.14 -9.87 5.83
CA GLY A 195 11.31 -10.72 4.97
C GLY A 195 10.04 -10.02 4.47
N LEU A 196 9.88 -8.71 4.71
CA LEU A 196 8.73 -7.92 4.28
C LEU A 196 9.17 -6.82 3.32
N LYS A 197 8.38 -6.56 2.27
CA LYS A 197 8.60 -5.40 1.37
C LYS A 197 8.01 -4.11 1.91
N GLU A 198 7.18 -4.20 2.94
CA GLU A 198 6.41 -3.08 3.47
C GLU A 198 6.45 -3.10 5.00
N ILE A 199 6.38 -1.93 5.62
CA ILE A 199 6.30 -1.81 7.08
C ILE A 199 4.90 -2.23 7.52
N PRO A 200 4.75 -3.29 8.35
CA PRO A 200 3.45 -3.79 8.76
C PRO A 200 2.72 -2.81 9.70
N ALA A 201 1.42 -3.07 9.88
CA ALA A 201 0.58 -2.33 10.84
C ALA A 201 1.03 -2.50 12.29
N ALA A 202 1.47 -3.70 12.59
CA ALA A 202 2.08 -4.01 13.88
C ALA A 202 3.53 -3.50 13.89
N LYS A 203 4.02 -3.22 15.10
CA LYS A 203 5.48 -3.06 15.28
C LYS A 203 6.16 -4.37 14.93
N LEU A 204 7.30 -4.29 14.25
CA LEU A 204 8.19 -5.43 14.04
C LEU A 204 8.73 -5.89 15.40
N ILE A 205 8.44 -7.14 15.76
CA ILE A 205 8.90 -7.77 16.99
C ILE A 205 9.65 -9.05 16.61
N PRO A 206 10.95 -9.16 16.96
CA PRO A 206 11.77 -8.20 17.70
C PRO A 206 12.01 -6.89 16.92
N GLN A 207 12.28 -5.78 17.63
CA GLN A 207 12.63 -4.50 16.99
C GLN A 207 13.85 -4.72 16.07
N PRO A 208 13.84 -4.24 14.82
CA PRO A 208 14.98 -4.39 13.93
C PRO A 208 16.28 -3.83 14.51
N GLN A 209 17.39 -4.54 14.29
CA GLN A 209 18.70 -4.19 14.85
C GLN A 209 19.76 -4.04 13.77
N LEU A 210 20.68 -3.10 13.98
CA LEU A 210 21.93 -3.02 13.24
C LEU A 210 23.07 -3.47 14.13
N THR A 211 23.84 -4.41 13.64
CA THR A 211 25.06 -4.92 14.27
C THR A 211 26.21 -4.81 13.29
N PHE A 212 27.44 -4.96 13.75
CA PHE A 212 28.63 -4.67 12.93
C PHE A 212 29.58 -5.86 12.91
N GLN A 213 30.24 -6.11 11.78
CA GLN A 213 31.14 -7.24 11.61
C GLN A 213 32.41 -6.87 10.84
N LYS A 214 33.55 -7.45 11.25
CA LYS A 214 34.87 -7.21 10.62
C LYS A 214 35.31 -8.29 9.64
N HIS A 215 34.69 -9.46 9.70
CA HIS A 215 35.20 -10.67 9.04
C HIS A 215 34.49 -11.02 7.72
N SER A 216 33.43 -10.29 7.36
CA SER A 216 32.70 -10.48 6.11
C SER A 216 32.74 -9.20 5.28
N ARG A 217 32.87 -9.35 3.96
CA ARG A 217 32.75 -8.24 3.01
C ARG A 217 31.30 -7.80 2.83
N PHE A 218 30.35 -8.73 2.92
CA PHE A 218 28.95 -8.50 2.57
C PHE A 218 28.07 -8.37 3.81
N PRO A 219 26.91 -7.68 3.71
CA PRO A 219 25.93 -7.72 4.78
C PRO A 219 25.39 -9.13 5.00
N GLU A 220 25.05 -9.43 6.24
CA GLU A 220 24.31 -10.64 6.60
C GLU A 220 22.97 -10.25 7.24
N ALA A 221 21.90 -10.95 6.89
CA ALA A 221 20.62 -10.80 7.56
C ALA A 221 20.30 -12.02 8.43
N ASN A 222 19.78 -11.76 9.61
CA ASN A 222 19.02 -12.73 10.39
C ASN A 222 17.57 -12.27 10.45
N VAL A 223 16.77 -12.77 9.51
CA VAL A 223 15.38 -12.35 9.33
C VAL A 223 14.49 -12.71 10.52
N CYS A 224 14.70 -13.87 11.15
CA CYS A 224 13.96 -14.23 12.37
C CYS A 224 14.23 -13.27 13.54
N ALA A 225 15.41 -12.62 13.54
CA ALA A 225 15.81 -11.65 14.55
C ALA A 225 15.68 -10.19 14.07
N ASN A 226 15.15 -9.94 12.86
CA ASN A 226 15.10 -8.63 12.21
C ASN A 226 16.45 -7.89 12.25
N THR A 227 17.57 -8.60 12.08
CA THR A 227 18.92 -8.03 12.28
C THR A 227 19.70 -7.99 10.98
N ILE A 228 20.26 -6.82 10.64
CA ILE A 228 21.33 -6.71 9.63
C ILE A 228 22.67 -6.59 10.36
N LYS A 229 23.67 -7.37 9.90
CA LYS A 229 25.08 -7.18 10.24
C LYS A 229 25.77 -6.39 9.14
N LEU A 230 26.10 -5.14 9.42
CA LEU A 230 26.82 -4.26 8.51
C LEU A 230 28.32 -4.59 8.48
N PRO A 231 28.92 -4.75 7.29
CA PRO A 231 30.35 -4.96 7.17
C PRO A 231 31.12 -3.67 7.49
N ILE A 232 32.16 -3.77 8.33
CA ILE A 232 33.05 -2.65 8.63
C ILE A 232 34.05 -2.53 7.48
N LEU A 233 33.82 -1.54 6.60
CA LEU A 233 34.58 -1.31 5.39
C LEU A 233 35.30 0.06 5.42
N PRO A 234 36.35 0.26 4.60
CA PRO A 234 37.22 1.43 4.72
C PRO A 234 36.67 2.70 4.05
N SER A 235 35.73 2.60 3.12
CA SER A 235 35.10 3.75 2.46
C SER A 235 33.62 3.49 2.15
N TYR A 236 32.87 4.57 1.87
CA TYR A 236 31.45 4.50 1.52
C TYR A 236 31.23 3.73 0.21
N GLU A 237 32.04 3.96 -0.81
CA GLU A 237 31.87 3.37 -2.14
C GLU A 237 32.00 1.84 -2.09
N ILE A 238 32.96 1.34 -1.32
CA ILE A 238 33.16 -0.10 -1.11
C ILE A 238 32.01 -0.67 -0.28
N PHE A 239 31.51 0.09 0.69
CA PHE A 239 30.35 -0.30 1.50
C PHE A 239 29.08 -0.40 0.65
N GLU A 240 28.78 0.61 -0.15
CA GLU A 240 27.65 0.65 -1.07
C GLU A 240 27.68 -0.51 -2.08
N GLU A 241 28.83 -0.76 -2.73
CA GLU A 241 29.00 -1.89 -3.66
C GLU A 241 28.71 -3.23 -2.95
N ALA A 242 29.25 -3.41 -1.73
CA ALA A 242 29.07 -4.63 -0.96
C ALA A 242 27.64 -4.83 -0.48
N MET A 243 26.97 -3.74 -0.03
CA MET A 243 25.57 -3.76 0.37
C MET A 243 24.68 -4.11 -0.82
N ASN A 244 24.89 -3.43 -1.96
CA ASN A 244 24.15 -3.66 -3.20
C ASN A 244 24.25 -5.12 -3.66
N TYR A 245 25.49 -5.64 -3.72
CA TYR A 245 25.74 -7.02 -4.12
C TYR A 245 25.15 -8.02 -3.13
N GLY A 246 25.39 -7.82 -1.82
CA GLY A 246 24.98 -8.76 -0.78
C GLY A 246 23.45 -8.89 -0.68
N ILE A 247 22.73 -7.77 -0.77
CA ILE A 247 21.26 -7.77 -0.71
C ILE A 247 20.67 -8.40 -1.98
N LYS A 248 21.13 -8.01 -3.18
CA LYS A 248 20.59 -8.52 -4.45
C LYS A 248 20.84 -10.01 -4.68
N ASN A 249 21.96 -10.52 -4.17
CA ASN A 249 22.34 -11.93 -4.32
C ASN A 249 22.03 -12.77 -3.08
N ALA A 250 21.34 -12.21 -2.08
CA ALA A 250 20.85 -13.00 -0.97
C ALA A 250 19.82 -14.01 -1.51
N PRO A 251 19.88 -15.30 -1.10
CA PRO A 251 18.82 -16.24 -1.42
C PRO A 251 17.54 -15.75 -0.76
N GLY A 252 16.66 -15.12 -1.52
CA GLY A 252 15.36 -14.68 -1.02
C GLY A 252 14.56 -15.86 -0.47
N PHE A 253 13.60 -15.58 0.40
CA PHE A 253 12.59 -16.57 0.79
C PHE A 253 11.67 -16.89 -0.41
N GLY A 254 12.17 -17.62 -1.40
CA GLY A 254 11.38 -18.32 -2.41
C GLY A 254 10.40 -17.49 -3.24
N LEU A 255 10.76 -16.26 -3.62
CA LEU A 255 9.97 -15.46 -4.57
C LEU A 255 10.82 -15.17 -5.81
N HIS A 256 10.95 -16.19 -6.67
CA HIS A 256 11.30 -16.04 -8.09
C HIS A 256 10.04 -16.28 -8.92
#